data_AF-A0A1E1XCF1-F1
#
_entry.id   AF-A0A1E1XCF1-F1
#
_cell.length_a   1.000
_cell.length_b   1.000
_cell.length_c   1.000
_cell.angle_alpha   90.00
_cell.angle_beta   90.00
_cell.angle_gamma   90.00
#
_symmetry.space_group_name_H-M   'P 1'
#
loop_
_entity.id
_entity.type
_entity.pdbx_description
1 polymer ?
#
loop_
_entity_poly.entity_id
_entity_poly.type
_entity_poly.pdbx_seq_one_letter_code
_entity_poly.pdbx_strand_id
1 'polypeptide(L)'
;MSRYFTVQAAAPEKETNQLTNSNEAAEKVPSKKKKQTQETVGRQAKKSETAALPPALKKAAAKYERSGRIKLRGIKTEVQRKKIQARAQKVRQSVLQAARAELLLPEDVGYLQADEGEQTFQLRQHDIANAVDITSCTKYFDLNLAEFGPYSINYSRESRHLLLGGARGHVAALDWVTKNLLCETNVMESVHAVQWLHMPTMFAVAQKSWTYIYDSQGVELHCLKALDNVLRMAFLPYHFLLVTASEKGYLSWLDTSIGKMVTQFSAKSGRLNVMKQNPYNAVILTGHTNGVVKMWTPNVKEPLVSMLCAKAPVRDLAVDQRGLYLATASADRTLKIWDLRMYKTLNAYKLQAGPGHVSFSQKEMVALSLGSFVEVYKDCCRSVVTAPYLRHKAPGTVSSLEFCPYEDVLGIGHQRGFTSILVPGSGEPNFDALESNPYMTKQQRREMEVKALLEKVQPELICLDPKRLGKVNVARMEAKVDEYKKKMGVKPKAIDTSKVQKKSSKLKQALKDQSVKEHIKQLQQEKKSERKDHTEKKPKTVLDRFRPK
;
A
#
# COMPACT_ATOMS: atom_id res chain seq x y z
N MET A 1 -31.61 -35.18 -14.88
CA MET A 1 -31.59 -34.89 -13.43
C MET A 1 -30.97 -33.52 -13.25
N SER A 2 -31.82 -32.49 -13.09
CA SER A 2 -31.40 -31.11 -12.84
C SER A 2 -30.85 -31.02 -11.41
N ARG A 3 -29.57 -30.69 -11.25
CA ARG A 3 -28.96 -30.42 -9.94
C ARG A 3 -29.01 -28.92 -9.70
N TYR A 4 -29.81 -28.50 -8.73
CA TYR A 4 -29.86 -27.12 -8.27
C TYR A 4 -28.65 -26.85 -7.38
N PHE A 5 -27.81 -25.90 -7.76
CA PHE A 5 -26.72 -25.38 -6.93
C PHE A 5 -27.20 -24.11 -6.25
N THR A 6 -26.85 -23.92 -4.98
CA THR A 6 -27.18 -22.70 -4.23
C THR A 6 -25.94 -21.82 -4.14
N VAL A 7 -25.90 -20.76 -4.95
CA VAL A 7 -25.07 -19.57 -4.68
C VAL A 7 -26.02 -18.56 -4.03
N GLN A 8 -25.91 -18.38 -2.72
CA GLN A 8 -26.81 -17.48 -1.98
C GLN A 8 -26.25 -16.06 -1.93
N ALA A 9 -27.09 -15.08 -2.30
CA ALA A 9 -27.07 -13.75 -1.70
C ALA A 9 -27.93 -13.82 -0.42
N ALA A 10 -27.33 -13.56 0.74
CA ALA A 10 -27.96 -13.86 2.03
C ALA A 10 -29.03 -12.83 2.43
N ALA A 11 -30.22 -13.33 2.79
CA ALA A 11 -31.15 -12.67 3.70
C ALA A 11 -30.91 -13.19 5.14
N PRO A 12 -31.17 -12.40 6.20
CA PRO A 12 -30.74 -12.74 7.55
C PRO A 12 -31.64 -13.79 8.22
N GLU A 13 -31.06 -14.92 8.63
CA GLU A 13 -31.73 -15.90 9.49
C GLU A 13 -31.74 -15.44 10.96
N LYS A 14 -32.93 -15.51 11.57
CA LYS A 14 -33.16 -15.25 13.00
C LYS A 14 -32.99 -16.55 13.78
N GLU A 15 -31.96 -16.63 14.61
CA GLU A 15 -31.85 -17.69 15.62
C GLU A 15 -32.94 -17.52 16.70
N THR A 16 -33.80 -18.52 16.83
CA THR A 16 -34.79 -18.64 17.90
C THR A 16 -34.21 -19.52 19.01
N ASN A 17 -33.83 -18.91 20.13
CA ASN A 17 -33.40 -19.64 21.32
C ASN A 17 -34.61 -20.16 22.11
N GLN A 18 -34.79 -21.47 22.13
CA GLN A 18 -35.69 -22.16 23.05
C GLN A 18 -35.04 -22.29 24.43
N LEU A 19 -35.65 -21.67 25.44
CA LEU A 19 -35.32 -21.82 26.86
C LEU A 19 -36.07 -23.05 27.41
N THR A 20 -35.33 -24.03 27.90
CA THR A 20 -35.87 -25.08 28.78
C THR A 20 -35.53 -24.75 30.23
N ASN A 21 -36.56 -24.43 31.00
CA ASN A 21 -36.53 -24.33 32.45
C ASN A 21 -36.46 -25.73 33.06
N SER A 22 -35.61 -25.92 34.07
CA SER A 22 -35.96 -26.78 35.20
C SER A 22 -35.11 -26.48 36.45
N ASN A 23 -35.84 -26.40 37.57
CA ASN A 23 -35.48 -26.69 38.95
C ASN A 23 -35.16 -25.53 39.90
N GLU A 24 -36.20 -25.25 40.69
CA GLU A 24 -36.28 -24.56 41.98
C GLU A 24 -35.63 -25.36 43.15
N ALA A 25 -35.66 -24.70 44.33
CA ALA A 25 -35.39 -25.11 45.71
C ALA A 25 -33.97 -24.78 46.22
N ALA A 26 -33.74 -24.10 47.35
CA ALA A 26 -34.61 -23.66 48.44
C ALA A 26 -33.94 -22.53 49.28
N GLU A 27 -34.76 -21.92 50.13
CA GLU A 27 -34.56 -20.77 51.03
C GLU A 27 -33.37 -20.84 52.02
N LYS A 28 -32.88 -19.65 52.43
CA LYS A 28 -32.85 -19.19 53.84
C LYS A 28 -32.36 -17.73 53.98
N VAL A 29 -33.16 -16.93 54.70
CA VAL A 29 -32.83 -15.61 55.29
C VAL A 29 -32.73 -15.81 56.81
N PRO A 30 -31.74 -15.26 57.54
CA PRO A 30 -31.95 -14.02 58.34
C PRO A 30 -30.65 -13.17 58.50
N SER A 31 -30.64 -11.83 58.44
CA SER A 31 -31.02 -10.83 59.46
C SER A 31 -29.85 -9.85 59.77
N LYS A 32 -30.16 -8.57 59.61
CA LYS A 32 -29.60 -7.32 60.18
C LYS A 32 -28.44 -7.41 61.20
N LYS A 33 -27.37 -6.63 60.97
CA LYS A 33 -26.75 -5.72 61.97
C LYS A 33 -26.18 -4.45 61.32
N LYS A 34 -26.30 -3.35 62.06
CA LYS A 34 -26.21 -1.93 61.68
C LYS A 34 -24.77 -1.41 61.48
N LYS A 35 -24.66 -0.46 60.55
CA LYS A 35 -23.86 0.80 60.54
C LYS A 35 -22.46 0.79 61.14
N GLN A 36 -21.47 1.03 60.28
CA GLN A 36 -20.57 2.19 60.41
C GLN A 36 -20.20 2.69 59.00
N THR A 37 -20.72 3.87 58.68
CA THR A 37 -20.33 4.74 57.58
C THR A 37 -18.93 5.28 57.82
N GLN A 38 -18.04 5.22 56.83
CA GLN A 38 -17.22 6.35 56.36
C GLN A 38 -16.42 5.98 55.10
N GLU A 39 -16.65 6.76 54.05
CA GLU A 39 -15.71 7.10 52.97
C GLU A 39 -15.06 5.98 52.13
N THR A 40 -15.81 5.41 51.18
CA THR A 40 -15.22 4.95 49.92
C THR A 40 -16.07 5.38 48.72
N VAL A 41 -16.29 6.69 48.58
CA VAL A 41 -16.74 7.28 47.32
C VAL A 41 -15.50 7.47 46.44
N GLY A 42 -15.41 6.75 45.33
CA GLY A 42 -14.46 7.08 44.26
C GLY A 42 -13.44 6.02 43.83
N ARG A 43 -13.65 4.72 44.08
CA ARG A 43 -12.71 3.69 43.58
C ARG A 43 -13.29 2.46 42.89
N GLN A 44 -14.52 2.55 42.37
CA GLN A 44 -15.12 1.46 41.58
C GLN A 44 -15.62 1.83 40.17
N ALA A 45 -15.45 3.08 39.73
CA ALA A 45 -15.81 3.52 38.37
C ALA A 45 -14.61 3.74 37.44
N LYS A 46 -13.68 2.78 37.37
CA LYS A 46 -12.70 2.64 36.26
C LYS A 46 -12.46 1.17 35.93
N LYS A 47 -13.52 0.35 35.89
CA LYS A 47 -13.48 -0.85 35.04
C LYS A 47 -13.41 -0.32 33.61
N SER A 48 -12.25 -0.51 33.01
CA SER A 48 -11.90 -0.03 31.68
C SER A 48 -13.01 -0.32 30.67
N GLU A 49 -13.52 0.71 29.99
CA GLU A 49 -14.40 0.61 28.80
C GLU A 49 -13.82 -0.28 27.69
N THR A 50 -12.58 -0.74 27.83
CA THR A 50 -11.89 -1.66 26.96
C THR A 50 -12.23 -3.14 27.19
N ALA A 51 -12.69 -3.51 28.39
CA ALA A 51 -12.94 -4.90 28.75
C ALA A 51 -14.28 -5.41 28.20
N ALA A 52 -15.29 -4.54 28.12
CA ALA A 52 -16.67 -4.88 27.73
C ALA A 52 -16.98 -4.75 26.23
N LEU A 53 -15.98 -4.53 25.37
CA LEU A 53 -16.22 -4.44 23.93
C LEU A 53 -16.45 -5.84 23.33
N PRO A 54 -17.49 -6.02 22.48
CA PRO A 54 -17.70 -7.23 21.71
C PRO A 54 -16.42 -7.69 20.99
N PRO A 55 -16.18 -9.01 20.87
CA PRO A 55 -14.96 -9.56 20.26
C PRO A 55 -14.79 -9.11 18.79
N ALA A 56 -15.89 -8.98 18.04
CA ALA A 56 -15.88 -8.46 16.67
C ALA A 56 -15.31 -7.03 16.59
N LEU A 57 -15.76 -6.13 17.47
CA LEU A 57 -15.26 -4.76 17.56
C LEU A 57 -13.78 -4.68 17.98
N LYS A 58 -13.28 -5.64 18.76
CA LYS A 58 -11.85 -5.73 19.10
C LYS A 58 -11.00 -6.09 17.88
N LYS A 59 -11.46 -7.03 17.05
CA LYS A 59 -10.79 -7.42 15.80
C LYS A 59 -10.78 -6.26 14.79
N ALA A 60 -11.93 -5.60 14.62
CA ALA A 60 -12.07 -4.39 13.81
C ALA A 60 -11.14 -3.26 14.30
N ALA A 61 -11.11 -2.99 15.61
CA ALA A 61 -10.24 -1.96 16.17
C ALA A 61 -8.76 -2.19 15.86
N ALA A 62 -8.28 -3.44 15.89
CA ALA A 62 -6.90 -3.78 15.58
C ALA A 62 -6.50 -3.41 14.13
N LYS A 63 -7.43 -3.43 13.18
CA LYS A 63 -7.21 -3.00 11.78
C LYS A 63 -6.93 -1.50 11.67
N TYR A 64 -7.62 -0.69 12.47
CA TYR A 64 -7.49 0.78 12.47
C TYR A 64 -6.39 1.30 13.41
N GLU A 65 -5.75 0.44 14.19
CA GLU A 65 -4.60 0.82 15.02
C GLU A 65 -3.38 1.16 14.15
N ARG A 66 -3.12 2.46 13.99
CA ARG A 66 -1.97 2.95 13.20
C ARG A 66 -0.70 3.18 14.01
N SER A 67 -0.82 3.42 15.32
CA SER A 67 0.28 3.77 16.22
C SER A 67 0.37 2.82 17.43
N GLY A 68 1.60 2.57 17.88
CA GLY A 68 1.83 1.80 19.11
C GLY A 68 1.31 2.54 20.34
N ARG A 69 0.95 1.78 21.39
CA ARG A 69 0.44 2.34 22.65
C ARG A 69 1.39 3.41 23.20
N ILE A 70 0.86 4.61 23.41
CA ILE A 70 1.64 5.73 23.93
C ILE A 70 2.01 5.45 25.39
N LYS A 71 3.31 5.33 25.67
CA LYS A 71 3.84 5.10 27.02
C LYS A 71 3.83 6.43 27.79
N LEU A 72 3.06 6.49 28.87
CA LEU A 72 3.02 7.66 29.77
C LEU A 72 4.16 7.67 30.80
N ARG A 73 4.90 6.55 30.92
CA ARG A 73 6.03 6.40 31.84
C ARG A 73 7.26 7.11 31.26
N GLY A 74 7.85 8.05 32.01
CA GLY A 74 9.05 8.80 31.60
C GLY A 74 8.83 10.28 31.28
N ILE A 75 7.58 10.77 31.28
CA ILE A 75 7.26 12.19 31.08
C ILE A 75 7.40 12.93 32.41
N LYS A 76 8.34 13.88 32.48
CA LYS A 76 8.65 14.65 33.71
C LYS A 76 7.59 15.69 34.05
N THR A 77 7.02 16.35 33.05
CA THR A 77 6.10 17.48 33.23
C THR A 77 4.64 17.02 33.26
N GLU A 78 3.89 17.40 34.30
CA GLU A 78 2.48 17.01 34.45
C GLU A 78 1.59 17.52 33.30
N VAL A 79 1.83 18.74 32.83
CA VAL A 79 1.12 19.34 31.70
C VAL A 79 1.30 18.51 30.43
N GLN A 80 2.53 18.07 30.14
CA GLN A 80 2.81 17.22 28.98
C GLN A 80 2.16 15.86 29.13
N ARG A 81 2.17 15.29 30.34
CA ARG A 81 1.51 14.02 30.64
C ARG A 81 -0.01 14.09 30.41
N LYS A 82 -0.68 15.14 30.90
CA LYS A 82 -2.11 15.38 30.67
C LYS A 82 -2.42 15.56 29.17
N LYS A 83 -1.63 16.37 28.45
CA LYS A 83 -1.80 16.56 26.99
C LYS A 83 -1.66 15.26 26.20
N ILE A 84 -0.65 14.45 26.52
CA ILE A 84 -0.41 13.17 25.84
C ILE A 84 -1.51 12.16 26.18
N GLN A 85 -2.00 12.14 27.43
CA GLN A 85 -3.12 11.30 27.83
C GLN A 85 -4.41 11.68 27.10
N ALA A 86 -4.75 12.97 27.01
CA ALA A 86 -5.91 13.45 26.26
C ALA A 86 -5.80 13.08 24.77
N ARG A 87 -4.61 13.22 24.17
CA ARG A 87 -4.35 12.77 22.79
C ARG A 87 -4.53 11.26 22.65
N ALA A 88 -4.03 10.46 23.60
CA ALA A 88 -4.19 9.01 23.58
C ALA A 88 -5.66 8.59 23.67
N GLN A 89 -6.46 9.28 24.50
CA GLN A 89 -7.90 9.06 24.58
C GLN A 89 -8.61 9.40 23.27
N LYS A 90 -8.27 10.55 22.65
CA LYS A 90 -8.83 10.94 21.35
C LYS A 90 -8.51 9.93 20.24
N VAL A 91 -7.26 9.46 20.18
CA VAL A 91 -6.84 8.41 19.22
C VAL A 91 -7.61 7.12 19.45
N ARG A 92 -7.79 6.72 20.71
CA ARG A 92 -8.56 5.53 21.06
C ARG A 92 -10.04 5.66 20.68
N GLN A 93 -10.65 6.82 20.92
CA GLN A 93 -12.02 7.11 20.51
C GLN A 93 -12.16 7.10 18.99
N SER A 94 -11.22 7.68 18.23
CA SER A 94 -11.27 7.65 16.76
C SER A 94 -11.11 6.24 16.20
N VAL A 95 -10.25 5.41 16.78
CA VAL A 95 -10.11 3.99 16.37
C VAL A 95 -11.41 3.24 16.61
N LEU A 96 -12.05 3.46 17.76
CA LEU A 96 -13.29 2.80 18.12
C LEU A 96 -14.47 3.28 17.26
N GLN A 97 -14.53 4.57 16.93
CA GLN A 97 -15.52 5.12 16.02
C GLN A 97 -15.35 4.55 14.60
N ALA A 98 -14.12 4.46 14.09
CA ALA A 98 -13.84 3.84 12.80
C ALA A 98 -14.24 2.35 12.79
N ALA A 99 -13.93 1.62 13.85
CA ALA A 99 -14.34 0.21 13.99
C ALA A 99 -15.86 0.04 14.06
N ARG A 100 -16.59 0.98 14.68
CA ARG A 100 -18.06 0.97 14.67
C ARG A 100 -18.63 1.28 13.28
N ALA A 101 -17.96 2.11 12.49
CA ALA A 101 -18.38 2.43 11.14
C ALA A 101 -18.28 1.23 10.18
N GLU A 102 -17.48 0.19 10.48
CA GLU A 102 -17.49 -1.05 9.69
C GLU A 102 -18.85 -1.76 9.70
N LEU A 103 -19.69 -1.52 10.72
CA LEU A 103 -21.06 -2.05 10.75
C LEU A 103 -21.98 -1.41 9.70
N LEU A 104 -21.57 -0.27 9.12
CA LEU A 104 -22.32 0.45 8.10
C LEU A 104 -21.90 0.06 6.67
N LEU A 105 -21.00 -0.91 6.53
CA LEU A 105 -20.61 -1.40 5.21
C LEU A 105 -21.81 -2.11 4.56
N PRO A 106 -22.22 -1.70 3.35
CA PRO A 106 -23.43 -2.22 2.71
C PRO A 106 -23.31 -3.66 2.21
N GLU A 107 -22.13 -4.02 1.69
CA GLU A 107 -21.95 -5.27 0.95
C GLU A 107 -21.07 -6.27 1.70
N ASP A 108 -21.41 -7.56 1.57
CA ASP A 108 -20.62 -8.66 2.09
C ASP A 108 -19.61 -9.18 1.07
N VAL A 109 -18.60 -9.91 1.57
CA VAL A 109 -17.56 -10.49 0.71
C VAL A 109 -18.07 -11.78 0.08
N GLY A 110 -17.92 -11.91 -1.24
CA GLY A 110 -18.22 -13.16 -1.96
C GLY A 110 -17.36 -14.34 -1.47
N TYR A 111 -17.88 -15.54 -1.61
CA TYR A 111 -17.13 -16.76 -1.33
C TYR A 111 -17.69 -17.93 -2.13
N LEU A 112 -16.83 -18.92 -2.34
CA LEU A 112 -17.19 -20.23 -2.85
C LEU A 112 -16.81 -21.25 -1.79
N GLN A 113 -17.80 -22.04 -1.38
CA GLN A 113 -17.61 -23.15 -0.46
C GLN A 113 -18.07 -24.42 -1.17
N ALA A 114 -17.27 -25.48 -1.07
CA ALA A 114 -17.65 -26.78 -1.59
C ALA A 114 -18.53 -27.50 -0.57
N ASP A 115 -19.49 -28.26 -1.08
CA ASP A 115 -20.30 -29.18 -0.29
C ASP A 115 -19.48 -30.37 0.20
N GLU A 116 -20.03 -31.13 1.15
CA GLU A 116 -19.36 -32.29 1.73
C GLU A 116 -18.96 -33.31 0.64
N GLY A 117 -17.66 -33.54 0.49
CA GLY A 117 -17.10 -34.48 -0.48
C GLY A 117 -16.69 -33.88 -1.84
N GLU A 118 -17.05 -32.62 -2.11
CA GLU A 118 -16.62 -31.90 -3.31
C GLU A 118 -15.42 -30.98 -3.02
N GLN A 119 -14.65 -30.66 -4.06
CA GLN A 119 -13.51 -29.76 -3.95
C GLN A 119 -13.73 -28.54 -4.84
N THR A 120 -13.46 -27.35 -4.31
CA THR A 120 -13.75 -26.07 -4.98
C THR A 120 -13.08 -25.93 -6.35
N PHE A 121 -11.89 -26.52 -6.53
CA PHE A 121 -11.16 -26.43 -7.80
C PHE A 121 -11.71 -27.30 -8.93
N GLN A 122 -12.65 -28.21 -8.63
CA GLN A 122 -13.29 -29.05 -9.64
C GLN A 122 -14.46 -28.33 -10.35
N LEU A 123 -14.95 -27.24 -9.75
CA LEU A 123 -16.07 -26.46 -10.26
C LEU A 123 -15.71 -25.77 -11.58
N ARG A 124 -16.60 -25.89 -12.58
CA ARG A 124 -16.40 -25.24 -13.88
C ARG A 124 -16.95 -23.82 -13.84
N GLN A 125 -16.41 -22.96 -14.68
CA GLN A 125 -16.86 -21.57 -14.80
C GLN A 125 -18.33 -21.45 -15.25
N HIS A 126 -18.81 -22.39 -16.06
CA HIS A 126 -20.22 -22.41 -16.47
C HIS A 126 -21.15 -22.70 -15.28
N ASP A 127 -20.75 -23.59 -14.36
CA ASP A 127 -21.53 -23.91 -13.17
C ASP A 127 -21.62 -22.71 -12.22
N ILE A 128 -20.50 -21.99 -12.05
CA ILE A 128 -20.45 -20.75 -11.27
C ILE A 128 -21.32 -19.67 -11.94
N ALA A 129 -21.18 -19.47 -13.25
CA ALA A 129 -21.96 -18.45 -13.98
C ALA A 129 -23.47 -18.71 -13.93
N ASN A 130 -23.90 -19.97 -13.93
CA ASN A 130 -25.33 -20.33 -13.83
C ASN A 130 -25.89 -20.15 -12.42
N ALA A 131 -25.04 -20.21 -11.40
CA ALA A 131 -25.46 -20.12 -10.01
C ALA A 131 -25.49 -18.67 -9.50
N VAL A 132 -24.61 -17.80 -10.03
CA VAL A 132 -24.56 -16.39 -9.67
C VAL A 132 -25.69 -15.61 -10.37
N ASP A 133 -26.05 -14.43 -9.83
CA ASP A 133 -27.01 -13.51 -10.42
C ASP A 133 -26.67 -13.10 -11.87
N ILE A 134 -27.69 -12.67 -12.62
CA ILE A 134 -27.56 -12.34 -14.04
C ILE A 134 -26.50 -11.25 -14.27
N THR A 135 -26.41 -10.25 -13.39
CA THR A 135 -25.47 -9.13 -13.60
C THR A 135 -24.03 -9.59 -13.50
N SER A 136 -23.69 -10.40 -12.50
CA SER A 136 -22.36 -10.99 -12.41
C SER A 136 -22.11 -12.07 -13.47
N CYS A 137 -23.13 -12.84 -13.83
CA CYS A 137 -23.04 -13.82 -14.93
C CYS A 137 -22.61 -13.14 -16.24
N THR A 138 -23.16 -11.96 -16.56
CA THR A 138 -22.80 -11.23 -17.80
C THR A 138 -21.34 -10.80 -17.90
N LYS A 139 -20.64 -10.75 -16.76
CA LYS A 139 -19.21 -10.41 -16.63
C LYS A 139 -18.30 -11.57 -17.01
N TYR A 140 -18.83 -12.79 -17.01
CA TYR A 140 -18.18 -13.96 -17.62
C TYR A 140 -18.38 -13.90 -19.14
N PHE A 141 -17.29 -13.65 -19.87
CA PHE A 141 -17.30 -13.68 -21.34
C PHE A 141 -15.90 -13.92 -21.89
N ASP A 142 -15.85 -14.33 -23.15
CA ASP A 142 -14.62 -14.59 -23.90
C ASP A 142 -14.62 -13.77 -25.18
N LEU A 143 -13.50 -13.11 -25.47
CA LEU A 143 -13.23 -12.35 -26.69
C LEU A 143 -12.22 -13.13 -27.52
N ASN A 144 -12.70 -13.76 -28.58
CA ASN A 144 -11.86 -14.54 -29.49
C ASN A 144 -11.20 -13.62 -30.53
N LEU A 145 -9.96 -13.22 -30.26
CA LEU A 145 -9.12 -12.36 -31.09
C LEU A 145 -7.86 -13.14 -31.49
N ALA A 146 -7.99 -14.02 -32.49
CA ALA A 146 -6.92 -14.97 -32.84
C ALA A 146 -5.75 -14.35 -33.63
N GLU A 147 -5.95 -13.20 -34.28
CA GLU A 147 -5.02 -12.69 -35.30
C GLU A 147 -3.83 -11.93 -34.72
N PHE A 148 -4.04 -11.11 -33.68
CA PHE A 148 -3.05 -10.13 -33.19
C PHE A 148 -2.41 -10.47 -31.84
N GLY A 149 -2.67 -11.66 -31.30
CA GLY A 149 -2.16 -12.08 -30.00
C GLY A 149 -0.64 -12.35 -29.97
N PRO A 150 -0.05 -12.55 -28.77
CA PRO A 150 -0.69 -12.57 -27.45
C PRO A 150 -1.17 -11.22 -26.92
N TYR A 151 -2.21 -11.24 -26.09
CA TYR A 151 -2.81 -10.03 -25.51
C TYR A 151 -2.29 -9.73 -24.10
N SER A 152 -1.84 -8.49 -23.89
CA SER A 152 -1.64 -7.89 -22.58
C SER A 152 -2.89 -7.11 -22.16
N ILE A 153 -3.28 -7.25 -20.90
CA ILE A 153 -4.45 -6.56 -20.34
C ILE A 153 -4.04 -5.54 -19.28
N ASN A 154 -4.87 -4.51 -19.12
CA ASN A 154 -4.84 -3.65 -17.94
C ASN A 154 -6.24 -3.12 -17.61
N TYR A 155 -6.65 -3.24 -16.34
CA TYR A 155 -7.87 -2.61 -15.85
C TYR A 155 -7.58 -1.19 -15.38
N SER A 156 -8.55 -0.30 -15.56
CA SER A 156 -8.51 1.00 -14.91
C SER A 156 -8.62 0.84 -13.39
N ARG A 157 -8.07 1.79 -12.63
CA ARG A 157 -8.15 1.78 -11.16
C ARG A 157 -9.60 1.80 -10.64
N GLU A 158 -10.50 2.45 -11.38
CA GLU A 158 -11.94 2.51 -11.12
C GLU A 158 -12.66 1.21 -11.49
N SER A 159 -11.96 0.22 -12.05
CA SER A 159 -12.47 -1.05 -12.55
C SER A 159 -13.47 -1.01 -13.69
N ARG A 160 -13.87 0.16 -14.19
CA ARG A 160 -14.86 0.28 -15.27
C ARG A 160 -14.34 -0.01 -16.67
N HIS A 161 -13.08 0.31 -16.93
CA HIS A 161 -12.50 0.27 -18.28
C HIS A 161 -11.41 -0.78 -18.36
N LEU A 162 -11.40 -1.51 -19.48
CA LEU A 162 -10.41 -2.53 -19.81
C LEU A 162 -9.63 -2.07 -21.04
N LEU A 163 -8.34 -2.32 -21.01
CA LEU A 163 -7.43 -2.02 -22.10
C LEU A 163 -6.71 -3.29 -22.52
N LEU A 164 -6.72 -3.54 -23.82
CA LEU A 164 -6.17 -4.70 -24.49
C LEU A 164 -5.08 -4.24 -25.45
N GLY A 165 -3.93 -4.91 -25.41
CA GLY A 165 -2.85 -4.73 -26.38
C GLY A 165 -2.40 -6.07 -26.92
N GLY A 166 -2.65 -6.33 -28.20
CA GLY A 166 -2.12 -7.47 -28.94
C GLY A 166 -0.69 -7.22 -29.38
N ALA A 167 0.18 -8.22 -29.20
CA ALA A 167 1.60 -8.11 -29.51
C ALA A 167 1.91 -7.75 -30.98
N ARG A 168 0.95 -7.90 -31.90
CA ARG A 168 1.09 -7.56 -33.32
C ARG A 168 0.53 -6.19 -33.72
N GLY A 169 0.09 -5.36 -32.77
CA GLY A 169 -0.29 -3.97 -33.02
C GLY A 169 -1.74 -3.59 -32.73
N HIS A 170 -2.60 -4.56 -32.44
CA HIS A 170 -4.00 -4.29 -32.07
C HIS A 170 -4.08 -3.67 -30.68
N VAL A 171 -4.69 -2.50 -30.54
CA VAL A 171 -4.93 -1.83 -29.26
C VAL A 171 -6.40 -1.49 -29.17
N ALA A 172 -7.05 -1.93 -28.09
CA ALA A 172 -8.47 -1.67 -27.86
C ALA A 172 -8.74 -1.25 -26.43
N ALA A 173 -9.48 -0.16 -26.26
CA ALA A 173 -10.01 0.30 -24.98
C ALA A 173 -11.52 0.12 -24.98
N LEU A 174 -12.08 -0.50 -23.94
CA LEU A 174 -13.52 -0.76 -23.85
C LEU A 174 -14.02 -0.64 -22.41
N ASP A 175 -15.28 -0.23 -22.27
CA ASP A 175 -16.06 -0.39 -21.06
C ASP A 175 -16.56 -1.83 -21.02
N TRP A 176 -15.92 -2.67 -20.20
CA TRP A 176 -16.11 -4.12 -20.25
C TRP A 176 -17.39 -4.58 -19.56
N VAL A 177 -17.96 -3.76 -18.69
CA VAL A 177 -19.23 -4.03 -18.01
C VAL A 177 -20.39 -3.84 -18.99
N THR A 178 -20.39 -2.73 -19.74
CA THR A 178 -21.40 -2.49 -20.78
C THR A 178 -21.06 -3.12 -22.12
N LYS A 179 -19.83 -3.60 -22.28
CA LYS A 179 -19.28 -4.15 -23.54
C LYS A 179 -19.22 -3.10 -24.65
N ASN A 180 -19.15 -1.83 -24.28
CA ASN A 180 -19.03 -0.71 -25.21
C ASN A 180 -17.57 -0.45 -25.54
N LEU A 181 -17.23 -0.50 -26.82
CA LEU A 181 -15.90 -0.15 -27.31
C LEU A 181 -15.72 1.38 -27.25
N LEU A 182 -14.62 1.84 -26.63
CA LEU A 182 -14.24 3.26 -26.63
C LEU A 182 -13.35 3.59 -27.82
N CYS A 183 -12.36 2.73 -28.06
CA CYS A 183 -11.35 2.92 -29.08
C CYS A 183 -10.85 1.57 -29.57
N GLU A 184 -10.63 1.46 -30.87
CA GLU A 184 -9.89 0.37 -31.49
C GLU A 184 -8.98 0.94 -32.56
N THR A 185 -7.68 0.68 -32.42
CA THR A 185 -6.66 1.14 -33.37
C THR A 185 -5.67 0.02 -33.63
N ASN A 186 -5.18 -0.06 -34.87
CA ASN A 186 -4.07 -0.93 -35.22
C ASN A 186 -2.83 -0.07 -35.45
N VAL A 187 -1.85 -0.24 -34.58
CA VAL A 187 -0.59 0.51 -34.59
C VAL A 187 0.39 -0.04 -35.63
N MET A 188 0.14 -1.25 -36.18
CA MET A 188 1.00 -1.94 -37.15
C MET A 188 2.45 -2.19 -36.66
N GLU A 189 2.71 -2.00 -35.37
CA GLU A 189 3.97 -2.29 -34.71
C GLU A 189 3.79 -3.30 -33.57
N SER A 190 4.89 -3.85 -33.07
CA SER A 190 4.83 -4.73 -31.91
C SER A 190 4.49 -3.95 -30.65
N VAL A 191 3.46 -4.39 -29.93
CA VAL A 191 3.08 -3.81 -28.62
C VAL A 191 3.58 -4.72 -27.51
N HIS A 192 4.37 -4.16 -26.60
CA HIS A 192 4.99 -4.92 -25.50
C HIS A 192 4.18 -4.84 -24.20
N ALA A 193 3.61 -3.67 -23.91
CA ALA A 193 2.83 -3.43 -22.71
C ALA A 193 1.85 -2.29 -22.95
N VAL A 194 0.75 -2.31 -22.20
CA VAL A 194 -0.25 -1.25 -22.20
C VAL A 194 -0.64 -0.92 -20.77
N GLN A 195 -0.86 0.37 -20.46
CA GLN A 195 -1.12 0.85 -19.11
C GLN A 195 -2.04 2.07 -19.13
N TRP A 196 -3.13 2.02 -18.36
CA TRP A 196 -3.92 3.21 -18.04
C TRP A 196 -3.11 4.19 -17.18
N LEU A 197 -3.31 5.49 -17.39
CA LEU A 197 -2.71 6.54 -16.56
C LEU A 197 -3.62 6.86 -15.36
N HIS A 198 -3.84 8.13 -15.05
CA HIS A 198 -4.61 8.57 -13.88
C HIS A 198 -6.10 8.31 -14.02
N MET A 199 -6.66 8.63 -15.18
CA MET A 199 -8.08 8.45 -15.50
C MET A 199 -8.21 7.66 -16.81
N PRO A 200 -9.38 7.05 -17.09
CA PRO A 200 -9.66 6.39 -18.36
C PRO A 200 -9.82 7.37 -19.55
N THR A 201 -9.13 8.51 -19.48
CA THR A 201 -9.01 9.51 -20.54
C THR A 201 -7.76 9.28 -21.36
N MET A 202 -6.70 8.72 -20.77
CA MET A 202 -5.43 8.53 -21.45
C MET A 202 -4.79 7.21 -21.06
N PHE A 203 -4.13 6.58 -22.03
CA PHE A 203 -3.36 5.37 -21.81
C PHE A 203 -2.03 5.42 -22.55
N ALA A 204 -1.05 4.70 -22.00
CA ALA A 204 0.26 4.55 -22.59
C ALA A 204 0.39 3.17 -23.25
N VAL A 205 0.97 3.15 -24.45
CA VAL A 205 1.29 1.95 -25.22
C VAL A 205 2.78 1.92 -25.46
N ALA A 206 3.44 0.83 -25.03
CA ALA A 206 4.84 0.58 -25.34
C ALA A 206 4.92 -0.14 -26.69
N GLN A 207 5.24 0.61 -27.75
CA GLN A 207 5.40 0.08 -29.10
C GLN A 207 6.79 -0.54 -29.27
N LYS A 208 7.23 -0.73 -30.52
CA LYS A 208 8.51 -1.36 -30.82
C LYS A 208 9.68 -0.52 -30.30
N SER A 209 9.71 0.75 -30.69
CA SER A 209 10.83 1.65 -30.38
C SER A 209 10.49 2.58 -29.21
N TRP A 210 9.33 3.25 -29.25
CA TRP A 210 9.01 4.31 -28.29
C TRP A 210 7.70 4.04 -27.56
N THR A 211 7.52 4.75 -26.45
CA THR A 211 6.24 4.76 -25.73
C THR A 211 5.37 5.89 -26.26
N TYR A 212 4.12 5.57 -26.58
CA TYR A 212 3.14 6.52 -27.07
C TYR A 212 2.04 6.70 -26.03
N ILE A 213 1.50 7.92 -25.93
CA ILE A 213 0.31 8.21 -25.12
C ILE A 213 -0.83 8.52 -26.06
N TYR A 214 -1.96 7.86 -25.84
CA TYR A 214 -3.19 8.01 -26.59
C TYR A 214 -4.29 8.62 -25.71
N ASP A 215 -5.21 9.34 -26.34
CA ASP A 215 -6.50 9.70 -25.76
C ASP A 215 -7.46 8.50 -25.73
N SER A 216 -8.53 8.62 -24.97
CA SER A 216 -9.66 7.69 -24.87
C SER A 216 -10.29 7.31 -26.21
N GLN A 217 -10.20 8.21 -27.21
CA GLN A 217 -10.70 7.99 -28.57
C GLN A 217 -9.65 7.35 -29.50
N GLY A 218 -8.43 7.09 -29.02
CA GLY A 218 -7.35 6.50 -29.83
C GLY A 218 -6.51 7.48 -30.62
N VAL A 219 -6.66 8.78 -30.37
CA VAL A 219 -5.81 9.81 -30.99
C VAL A 219 -4.46 9.84 -30.29
N GLU A 220 -3.38 9.85 -31.06
CA GLU A 220 -2.01 9.96 -30.53
C GLU A 220 -1.77 11.36 -29.97
N LEU A 221 -1.47 11.45 -28.66
CA LEU A 221 -1.16 12.71 -28.00
C LEU A 221 0.35 12.97 -28.03
N HIS A 222 1.14 11.98 -27.62
CA HIS A 222 2.58 12.13 -27.43
C HIS A 222 3.36 10.90 -27.86
N CYS A 223 4.51 11.15 -28.48
CA CYS A 223 5.55 10.16 -28.75
C CYS A 223 6.75 10.44 -27.84
N LEU A 224 7.03 9.54 -26.89
CA LEU A 224 8.05 9.71 -25.86
C LEU A 224 9.37 9.07 -26.29
N LYS A 225 10.15 9.79 -27.11
CA LYS A 225 11.45 9.33 -27.63
C LYS A 225 12.49 9.00 -26.55
N ALA A 226 12.37 9.62 -25.38
CA ALA A 226 13.26 9.35 -24.24
C ALA A 226 13.02 7.96 -23.62
N LEU A 227 11.85 7.35 -23.87
CA LEU A 227 11.45 6.03 -23.37
C LEU A 227 11.60 4.99 -24.48
N ASP A 228 12.83 4.55 -24.68
CA ASP A 228 13.23 3.63 -25.77
C ASP A 228 13.14 2.15 -25.35
N ASN A 229 12.62 1.31 -26.26
CA ASN A 229 12.44 -0.14 -26.15
C ASN A 229 11.88 -0.58 -24.79
N VAL A 230 10.71 -0.05 -24.43
CA VAL A 230 10.04 -0.36 -23.16
C VAL A 230 9.35 -1.71 -23.22
N LEU A 231 9.61 -2.57 -22.23
CA LEU A 231 9.00 -3.91 -22.13
C LEU A 231 7.88 -3.99 -21.10
N ARG A 232 7.96 -3.20 -20.02
CA ARG A 232 6.94 -3.14 -18.97
C ARG A 232 6.70 -1.70 -18.54
N MET A 233 5.46 -1.40 -18.20
CA MET A 233 5.02 -0.12 -17.67
C MET A 233 4.23 -0.32 -16.38
N ALA A 234 4.29 0.67 -15.50
CA ALA A 234 3.45 0.76 -14.31
C ALA A 234 3.20 2.23 -14.00
N PHE A 235 1.96 2.59 -13.68
CA PHE A 235 1.60 3.97 -13.36
C PHE A 235 1.40 4.15 -11.85
N LEU A 236 2.05 5.15 -11.27
CA LEU A 236 1.93 5.52 -9.84
C LEU A 236 0.85 6.59 -9.68
N PRO A 237 -0.38 6.24 -9.25
CA PRO A 237 -1.53 7.14 -9.41
C PRO A 237 -1.49 8.38 -8.52
N TYR A 238 -1.04 8.26 -7.27
CA TYR A 238 -0.96 9.43 -6.37
C TYR A 238 0.20 10.39 -6.70
N HIS A 239 1.17 9.94 -7.47
CA HIS A 239 2.38 10.72 -7.80
C HIS A 239 2.37 11.24 -9.24
N PHE A 240 1.44 10.77 -10.08
CA PHE A 240 1.39 11.04 -11.52
C PHE A 240 2.70 10.67 -12.23
N LEU A 241 3.26 9.50 -11.88
CA LEU A 241 4.50 9.03 -12.48
C LEU A 241 4.23 7.78 -13.32
N LEU A 242 4.60 7.83 -14.60
CA LEU A 242 4.72 6.65 -15.44
C LEU A 242 6.13 6.07 -15.27
N VAL A 243 6.20 4.84 -14.79
CA VAL A 243 7.44 4.10 -14.67
C VAL A 243 7.56 3.13 -15.83
N THR A 244 8.71 3.13 -16.49
CA THR A 244 8.98 2.25 -17.62
C THR A 244 10.27 1.48 -17.42
N ALA A 245 10.23 0.20 -17.78
CA ALA A 245 11.39 -0.69 -17.77
C ALA A 245 11.78 -1.03 -19.22
N SER A 246 13.01 -0.66 -19.58
CA SER A 246 13.56 -0.85 -20.93
C SER A 246 14.28 -2.19 -21.07
N GLU A 247 14.32 -2.70 -22.31
CA GLU A 247 15.14 -3.85 -22.68
C GLU A 247 16.63 -3.63 -22.37
N LYS A 248 17.12 -2.39 -22.48
CA LYS A 248 18.51 -2.02 -22.18
C LYS A 248 18.84 -2.03 -20.68
N GLY A 249 17.86 -2.30 -19.81
CA GLY A 249 18.05 -2.36 -18.36
C GLY A 249 17.93 -1.01 -17.65
N TYR A 250 17.35 -0.02 -18.33
CA TYR A 250 17.02 1.27 -17.72
C TYR A 250 15.62 1.27 -17.12
N LEU A 251 15.50 1.88 -15.96
CA LEU A 251 14.25 2.17 -15.28
C LEU A 251 14.07 3.70 -15.29
N SER A 252 13.00 4.18 -15.90
CA SER A 252 12.72 5.61 -16.06
C SER A 252 11.43 6.00 -15.36
N TRP A 253 11.45 7.16 -14.70
CA TRP A 253 10.28 7.80 -14.11
C TRP A 253 9.95 9.06 -14.90
N LEU A 254 8.79 9.08 -15.53
CA LEU A 254 8.25 10.22 -16.25
C LEU A 254 7.09 10.81 -15.46
N ASP A 255 7.11 12.11 -15.21
CA ASP A 255 5.97 12.82 -14.67
C ASP A 255 4.96 13.09 -15.79
N THR A 256 3.78 12.49 -15.70
CA THR A 256 2.74 12.63 -16.74
C THR A 256 2.02 13.97 -16.68
N SER A 257 1.98 14.61 -15.51
CA SER A 257 1.31 15.91 -15.36
C SER A 257 2.14 17.08 -15.90
N ILE A 258 3.46 17.02 -15.73
CA ILE A 258 4.39 18.07 -16.19
C ILE A 258 5.01 17.70 -17.55
N GLY A 259 5.04 16.42 -17.91
CA GLY A 259 5.69 15.92 -19.11
C GLY A 259 7.22 15.88 -19.02
N LYS A 260 7.80 15.95 -17.81
CA LYS A 260 9.25 15.94 -17.58
C LYS A 260 9.72 14.62 -17.02
N MET A 261 10.86 14.14 -17.51
CA MET A 261 11.54 12.97 -16.94
C MET A 261 12.13 13.36 -15.58
N VAL A 262 11.75 12.62 -14.53
CA VAL A 262 12.22 12.85 -13.17
C VAL A 262 13.60 12.25 -12.99
N THR A 263 13.74 10.96 -13.28
CA THR A 263 15.01 10.23 -13.16
C THR A 263 15.04 9.04 -14.12
N GLN A 264 16.27 8.61 -14.44
CA GLN A 264 16.53 7.38 -15.16
C GLN A 264 17.70 6.65 -14.50
N PHE A 265 17.48 5.40 -14.11
CA PHE A 265 18.50 4.56 -13.45
C PHE A 265 18.81 3.34 -14.31
N SER A 266 20.08 2.93 -14.28
CA SER A 266 20.48 1.63 -14.82
C SER A 266 20.40 0.58 -13.71
N ALA A 267 19.58 -0.44 -13.92
CA ALA A 267 19.45 -1.54 -12.95
C ALA A 267 20.68 -2.46 -12.91
N LYS A 268 21.67 -2.26 -13.81
CA LYS A 268 22.92 -3.02 -13.95
C LYS A 268 22.72 -4.55 -14.00
N SER A 269 21.56 -5.01 -14.44
CA SER A 269 21.15 -6.43 -14.37
C SER A 269 20.60 -6.95 -15.70
N GLY A 270 20.95 -6.28 -16.81
CA GLY A 270 20.48 -6.60 -18.15
C GLY A 270 18.99 -6.29 -18.37
N ARG A 271 18.37 -7.10 -19.23
CA ARG A 271 16.98 -6.95 -19.69
C ARG A 271 15.95 -7.04 -18.57
N LEU A 272 15.07 -6.03 -18.47
CA LEU A 272 14.03 -5.93 -17.44
C LEU A 272 12.68 -6.37 -17.97
N ASN A 273 12.40 -7.68 -17.90
CA ASN A 273 11.13 -8.25 -18.34
C ASN A 273 10.02 -8.19 -17.28
N VAL A 274 10.38 -7.99 -16.01
CA VAL A 274 9.48 -8.10 -14.86
C VAL A 274 9.56 -6.84 -14.01
N MET A 275 8.41 -6.17 -13.88
CA MET A 275 8.27 -4.97 -13.07
C MET A 275 6.87 -4.95 -12.46
N LYS A 276 6.78 -4.62 -11.16
CA LYS A 276 5.51 -4.39 -10.48
C LYS A 276 5.64 -3.25 -9.48
N GLN A 277 4.61 -2.44 -9.35
CA GLN A 277 4.51 -1.42 -8.31
C GLN A 277 4.05 -2.06 -6.99
N ASN A 278 4.54 -1.55 -5.86
CA ASN A 278 3.87 -1.69 -4.57
C ASN A 278 2.83 -0.56 -4.38
N PRO A 279 1.52 -0.86 -4.33
CA PRO A 279 0.47 0.14 -4.18
C PRO A 279 0.56 0.97 -2.89
N TYR A 280 1.11 0.39 -1.81
CA TYR A 280 1.17 1.04 -0.50
C TYR A 280 2.22 2.15 -0.39
N ASN A 281 3.40 1.95 -0.98
CA ASN A 281 4.54 2.86 -0.81
C ASN A 281 5.11 3.41 -2.13
N ALA A 282 4.50 3.06 -3.28
CA ALA A 282 4.91 3.47 -4.63
C ALA A 282 6.34 3.04 -5.04
N VAL A 283 6.95 2.11 -4.30
CA VAL A 283 8.25 1.53 -4.63
C VAL A 283 8.07 0.56 -5.80
N ILE A 284 9.03 0.57 -6.72
CA ILE A 284 9.02 -0.31 -7.90
C ILE A 284 9.86 -1.54 -7.63
N LEU A 285 9.30 -2.72 -7.87
CA LEU A 285 9.99 -3.99 -7.75
C LEU A 285 10.35 -4.49 -9.15
N THR A 286 11.61 -4.84 -9.35
CA THR A 286 12.11 -5.43 -10.59
C THR A 286 12.62 -6.84 -10.35
N GLY A 287 12.20 -7.79 -11.19
CA GLY A 287 12.69 -9.16 -11.18
C GLY A 287 13.85 -9.33 -12.16
N HIS A 288 14.93 -9.98 -11.72
CA HIS A 288 16.11 -10.20 -12.54
C HIS A 288 16.31 -11.68 -12.91
N THR A 289 17.15 -11.90 -13.93
CA THR A 289 17.56 -13.22 -14.40
C THR A 289 18.32 -14.02 -13.33
N ASN A 290 19.02 -13.34 -12.43
CA ASN A 290 19.76 -13.98 -11.33
C ASN A 290 18.86 -14.44 -10.16
N GLY A 291 17.54 -14.36 -10.30
CA GLY A 291 16.60 -14.73 -9.24
C GLY A 291 16.47 -13.69 -8.11
N VAL A 292 17.12 -12.54 -8.28
CA VAL A 292 17.10 -11.41 -7.34
C VAL A 292 15.96 -10.46 -7.69
N VAL A 293 15.24 -10.00 -6.67
CA VAL A 293 14.25 -8.92 -6.77
C VAL A 293 14.84 -7.67 -6.15
N LYS A 294 14.90 -6.58 -6.92
CA LYS A 294 15.38 -5.27 -6.45
C LYS A 294 14.22 -4.30 -6.26
N MET A 295 14.32 -3.45 -5.25
CA MET A 295 13.36 -2.41 -4.94
C MET A 295 13.96 -1.03 -5.24
N TRP A 296 13.21 -0.20 -5.97
CA TRP A 296 13.68 1.08 -6.48
C TRP A 296 12.78 2.23 -6.07
N THR A 297 13.41 3.36 -5.77
CA THR A 297 12.75 4.65 -5.59
C THR A 297 13.43 5.68 -6.47
N PRO A 298 12.74 6.73 -6.95
CA PRO A 298 13.35 7.75 -7.79
C PRO A 298 14.41 8.60 -7.07
N ASN A 299 14.55 8.44 -5.75
CA ASN A 299 15.40 9.28 -4.89
C ASN A 299 16.84 8.75 -4.77
N VAL A 300 17.04 7.44 -4.99
CA VAL A 300 18.31 6.78 -4.81
C VAL A 300 18.65 5.99 -6.07
N LYS A 301 19.80 6.26 -6.66
CA LYS A 301 20.28 5.59 -7.89
C LYS A 301 20.58 4.11 -7.68
N GLU A 302 20.87 3.72 -6.44
CA GLU A 302 21.08 2.33 -6.05
C GLU A 302 19.78 1.69 -5.55
N PRO A 303 19.61 0.37 -5.72
CA PRO A 303 18.43 -0.32 -5.22
C PRO A 303 18.38 -0.22 -3.69
N LEU A 304 17.22 0.11 -3.14
CA LEU A 304 17.04 0.22 -1.68
C LEU A 304 17.17 -1.13 -0.98
N VAL A 305 16.66 -2.17 -1.63
CA VAL A 305 16.69 -3.55 -1.14
C VAL A 305 16.97 -4.47 -2.31
N SER A 306 17.81 -5.48 -2.07
CA SER A 306 18.08 -6.57 -3.00
C SER A 306 17.80 -7.89 -2.30
N MET A 307 16.74 -8.58 -2.71
CA MET A 307 16.31 -9.86 -2.11
C MET A 307 16.61 -11.01 -3.06
N LEU A 308 17.33 -12.03 -2.58
CA LEU A 308 17.51 -13.28 -3.33
C LEU A 308 16.25 -14.12 -3.16
N CYS A 309 15.37 -14.11 -4.17
CA CYS A 309 14.09 -14.80 -4.07
C CYS A 309 14.17 -16.25 -4.58
N ALA A 310 14.87 -16.46 -5.68
CA ALA A 310 15.01 -17.78 -6.31
C ALA A 310 16.44 -18.01 -6.81
N LYS A 311 16.75 -19.26 -7.17
CA LYS A 311 18.02 -19.61 -7.81
C LYS A 311 17.97 -19.42 -9.33
N ALA A 312 16.76 -19.42 -9.89
CA ALA A 312 16.50 -19.26 -11.31
C ALA A 312 15.84 -17.90 -11.60
N PRO A 313 15.78 -17.47 -12.87
CA PRO A 313 15.15 -16.21 -13.27
C PRO A 313 13.74 -16.03 -12.69
N VAL A 314 13.46 -14.83 -12.20
CA VAL A 314 12.10 -14.44 -11.82
C VAL A 314 11.29 -14.23 -13.10
N ARG A 315 10.14 -14.91 -13.20
CA ARG A 315 9.24 -14.85 -14.37
C ARG A 315 8.17 -13.77 -14.20
N ASP A 316 7.63 -13.63 -12.99
CA ASP A 316 6.72 -12.53 -12.66
C ASP A 316 6.69 -12.23 -11.16
N LEU A 317 6.16 -11.05 -10.82
CA LEU A 317 6.04 -10.53 -9.46
C LEU A 317 4.65 -9.94 -9.26
N ALA A 318 4.06 -10.21 -8.09
CA ALA A 318 2.85 -9.54 -7.65
C ALA A 318 3.02 -9.02 -6.22
N VAL A 319 2.51 -7.83 -5.95
CA VAL A 319 2.51 -7.22 -4.61
C VAL A 319 1.07 -7.09 -4.15
N ASP A 320 0.82 -7.39 -2.88
CA ASP A 320 -0.46 -7.18 -2.23
C ASP A 320 -0.83 -5.68 -2.19
N GLN A 321 -2.13 -5.35 -2.29
CA GLN A 321 -2.63 -3.97 -2.27
C GLN A 321 -2.23 -3.23 -0.99
N ARG A 322 -2.10 -3.96 0.14
CA ARG A 322 -1.68 -3.40 1.42
C ARG A 322 -0.15 -3.27 1.55
N GLY A 323 0.60 -3.77 0.57
CA GLY A 323 2.07 -3.75 0.54
C GLY A 323 2.74 -4.64 1.58
N LEU A 324 2.01 -5.64 2.12
CA LEU A 324 2.51 -6.55 3.15
C LEU A 324 3.21 -7.77 2.57
N TYR A 325 2.66 -8.31 1.49
CA TYR A 325 3.12 -9.55 0.89
C TYR A 325 3.62 -9.36 -0.55
N LEU A 326 4.59 -10.17 -0.92
CA LEU A 326 5.12 -10.28 -2.28
C LEU A 326 5.07 -11.74 -2.71
N ALA A 327 4.50 -12.00 -3.88
CA ALA A 327 4.50 -13.31 -4.52
C ALA A 327 5.52 -13.27 -5.66
N THR A 328 6.46 -14.22 -5.65
CA THR A 328 7.50 -14.34 -6.65
C THR A 328 7.36 -15.69 -7.36
N ALA A 329 7.13 -15.65 -8.68
CA ALA A 329 7.16 -16.81 -9.53
C ALA A 329 8.52 -16.92 -10.23
N SER A 330 9.16 -18.08 -10.13
CA SER A 330 10.46 -18.34 -10.74
C SER A 330 10.42 -19.48 -11.75
N ALA A 331 11.35 -19.43 -12.71
CA ALA A 331 11.54 -20.47 -13.71
C ALA A 331 11.92 -21.84 -13.12
N ASP A 332 12.33 -21.90 -11.84
CA ASP A 332 12.59 -23.15 -11.11
C ASP A 332 11.30 -23.91 -10.71
N ARG A 333 10.13 -23.47 -11.19
CA ARG A 333 8.80 -23.99 -10.83
C ARG A 333 8.47 -23.79 -9.35
N THR A 334 8.98 -22.71 -8.75
CA THR A 334 8.59 -22.32 -7.38
C THR A 334 7.79 -21.03 -7.38
N LEU A 335 6.73 -21.03 -6.55
CA LEU A 335 6.03 -19.83 -6.12
C LEU A 335 6.39 -19.58 -4.66
N LYS A 336 7.00 -18.45 -4.36
CA LYS A 336 7.33 -18.07 -2.98
C LYS A 336 6.57 -16.83 -2.57
N ILE A 337 6.06 -16.84 -1.35
CA ILE A 337 5.39 -15.72 -0.72
C ILE A 337 6.30 -15.15 0.36
N TRP A 338 6.46 -13.83 0.36
CA TRP A 338 7.38 -13.09 1.20
C TRP A 338 6.63 -12.06 2.04
N ASP A 339 7.06 -11.86 3.29
CA ASP A 339 6.67 -10.67 4.07
C ASP A 339 7.62 -9.52 3.72
N LEU A 340 7.10 -8.43 3.15
CA LEU A 340 7.86 -7.25 2.75
C LEU A 340 8.34 -6.39 3.93
N ARG A 341 7.80 -6.58 5.14
CA ARG A 341 8.24 -5.84 6.33
C ARG A 341 9.49 -6.46 6.96
N MET A 342 9.58 -7.78 6.92
CA MET A 342 10.68 -8.55 7.49
C MET A 342 11.66 -9.08 6.44
N TYR A 343 11.28 -9.05 5.16
CA TYR A 343 12.00 -9.61 4.02
C TYR A 343 12.32 -11.10 4.17
N LYS A 344 11.37 -11.87 4.74
CA LYS A 344 11.49 -13.31 4.96
C LYS A 344 10.47 -14.06 4.11
N THR A 345 10.84 -15.26 3.66
CA THR A 345 9.91 -16.20 3.05
C THR A 345 8.91 -16.67 4.09
N LEU A 346 7.63 -16.57 3.77
CA LEU A 346 6.56 -17.18 4.54
C LEU A 346 6.33 -18.61 4.04
N ASN A 347 5.92 -18.74 2.78
CA ASN A 347 5.55 -20.00 2.18
C ASN A 347 6.26 -20.20 0.84
N ALA A 348 6.55 -21.47 0.52
CA ALA A 348 7.15 -21.87 -0.75
C ALA A 348 6.37 -23.06 -1.32
N TYR A 349 5.85 -22.90 -2.54
CA TYR A 349 5.07 -23.89 -3.25
C TYR A 349 5.86 -24.38 -4.45
N LYS A 350 5.92 -25.71 -4.63
CA LYS A 350 6.51 -26.33 -5.81
C LYS A 350 5.39 -26.64 -6.80
N LEU A 351 5.51 -26.08 -8.00
CA LEU A 351 4.52 -26.15 -9.05
C LEU A 351 4.82 -27.32 -9.99
N GLN A 352 3.76 -27.85 -10.60
CA GLN A 352 3.88 -28.95 -11.56
C GLN A 352 4.52 -28.47 -12.89
N ALA A 353 4.20 -27.25 -13.29
CA ALA A 353 4.69 -26.62 -14.51
C ALA A 353 5.41 -25.28 -14.22
N GLY A 354 6.11 -24.76 -15.23
CA GLY A 354 6.74 -23.45 -15.17
C GLY A 354 5.71 -22.33 -15.02
N PRO A 355 5.83 -21.44 -14.02
CA PRO A 355 4.91 -20.34 -13.86
C PRO A 355 5.13 -19.26 -14.92
N GLY A 356 4.03 -18.72 -15.43
CA GLY A 356 3.98 -17.54 -16.28
C GLY A 356 3.83 -16.28 -15.42
N HIS A 357 2.61 -15.74 -15.42
CA HIS A 357 2.20 -14.53 -14.72
C HIS A 357 1.60 -14.79 -13.34
N VAL A 358 1.70 -13.77 -12.48
CA VAL A 358 1.13 -13.76 -11.13
C VAL A 358 0.40 -12.46 -10.88
N SER A 359 -0.75 -12.52 -10.20
CA SER A 359 -1.50 -11.34 -9.77
C SER A 359 -2.06 -11.52 -8.36
N PHE A 360 -2.09 -10.44 -7.59
CA PHE A 360 -2.78 -10.38 -6.30
C PHE A 360 -4.14 -9.70 -6.47
N SER A 361 -5.15 -10.23 -5.79
CA SER A 361 -6.44 -9.57 -5.63
C SER A 361 -6.41 -8.63 -4.41
N GLN A 362 -7.40 -7.74 -4.31
CA GLN A 362 -7.54 -6.83 -3.15
C GLN A 362 -7.76 -7.57 -1.83
N LYS A 363 -8.28 -8.80 -1.88
CA LYS A 363 -8.54 -9.69 -0.74
C LYS A 363 -7.44 -10.74 -0.50
N GLU A 364 -6.21 -10.44 -0.90
CA GLU A 364 -5.03 -11.30 -0.64
C GLU A 364 -5.07 -12.68 -1.37
N MET A 365 -5.93 -12.86 -2.38
CA MET A 365 -5.90 -14.04 -3.25
C MET A 365 -4.82 -13.93 -4.32
N VAL A 366 -4.19 -15.04 -4.68
CA VAL A 366 -3.12 -15.09 -5.69
C VAL A 366 -3.58 -15.90 -6.90
N ALA A 367 -3.60 -15.27 -8.06
CA ALA A 367 -3.75 -15.95 -9.34
C ALA A 367 -2.37 -16.26 -9.93
N LEU A 368 -2.22 -17.47 -10.45
CA LEU A 368 -1.00 -17.99 -11.06
C LEU A 368 -1.33 -18.63 -12.40
N SER A 369 -0.63 -18.26 -13.47
CA SER A 369 -0.73 -19.00 -14.74
C SER A 369 0.35 -20.08 -14.84
N LEU A 370 -0.06 -21.26 -15.31
CA LEU A 370 0.76 -22.41 -15.65
C LEU A 370 0.53 -22.76 -17.13
N GLY A 371 1.19 -22.02 -18.03
CA GLY A 371 0.97 -22.16 -19.47
C GLY A 371 -0.44 -21.73 -19.89
N SER A 372 -1.33 -22.68 -20.15
CA SER A 372 -2.75 -22.44 -20.47
C SER A 372 -3.68 -22.60 -19.27
N PHE A 373 -3.20 -23.12 -18.15
CA PHE A 373 -4.00 -23.24 -16.94
C PHE A 373 -3.81 -22.01 -16.06
N VAL A 374 -4.88 -21.61 -15.37
CA VAL A 374 -4.85 -20.58 -14.34
C VAL A 374 -5.33 -21.21 -13.04
N GLU A 375 -4.52 -21.05 -12.00
CA GLU A 375 -4.83 -21.51 -10.65
C GLU A 375 -4.94 -20.30 -9.72
N VAL A 376 -5.99 -20.26 -8.91
CA VAL A 376 -6.17 -19.25 -7.88
C VAL A 376 -5.97 -19.90 -6.52
N TYR A 377 -5.20 -19.26 -5.64
CA TYR A 377 -4.94 -19.69 -4.28
C TYR A 377 -5.53 -18.68 -3.30
N LYS A 378 -6.29 -19.18 -2.31
CA LYS A 378 -6.89 -18.40 -1.23
C LYS A 378 -6.08 -18.60 0.06
N ASP A 379 -5.90 -17.55 0.85
CA ASP A 379 -5.21 -17.56 2.16
C ASP A 379 -3.74 -18.02 2.15
N CYS A 380 -3.10 -18.06 0.97
CA CYS A 380 -1.72 -18.51 0.80
C CYS A 380 -0.67 -17.69 1.56
N CYS A 381 -1.03 -16.47 1.99
CA CYS A 381 -0.15 -15.58 2.76
C CYS A 381 -0.12 -15.91 4.26
N ARG A 382 -1.13 -16.61 4.80
CA ARG A 382 -1.26 -16.87 6.24
C ARG A 382 -0.95 -18.31 6.61
N SER A 383 -1.45 -19.25 5.81
CA SER A 383 -1.24 -20.68 5.99
C SER A 383 -0.66 -21.32 4.73
N VAL A 384 -0.06 -22.49 4.89
CA VAL A 384 0.37 -23.32 3.76
C VAL A 384 -0.87 -23.98 3.18
N VAL A 385 -1.14 -23.69 1.91
CA VAL A 385 -2.31 -24.22 1.20
C VAL A 385 -1.87 -25.39 0.32
N THR A 386 -2.61 -26.50 0.37
CA THR A 386 -2.28 -27.73 -0.38
C THR A 386 -2.97 -27.82 -1.73
N ALA A 387 -4.19 -27.26 -1.85
CA ALA A 387 -5.00 -27.30 -3.06
C ALA A 387 -5.38 -25.89 -3.53
N PRO A 388 -5.47 -25.64 -4.85
CA PRO A 388 -5.95 -24.37 -5.36
C PRO A 388 -7.43 -24.17 -5.00
N TYR A 389 -7.83 -22.91 -4.88
CA TYR A 389 -9.22 -22.50 -4.71
C TYR A 389 -10.03 -22.75 -5.99
N LEU A 390 -9.48 -22.33 -7.14
CA LEU A 390 -10.09 -22.51 -8.45
C LEU A 390 -9.03 -22.88 -9.48
N ARG A 391 -9.40 -23.74 -10.45
CA ARG A 391 -8.57 -24.06 -11.61
C ARG A 391 -9.38 -23.85 -12.89
N HIS A 392 -8.84 -23.06 -13.81
CA HIS A 392 -9.46 -22.79 -15.11
C HIS A 392 -8.48 -23.08 -16.25
N LYS A 393 -8.98 -23.58 -17.37
CA LYS A 393 -8.20 -23.83 -18.60
C LYS A 393 -8.55 -22.77 -19.63
N ALA A 394 -7.61 -21.88 -19.91
CA ALA A 394 -7.75 -20.84 -20.91
C ALA A 394 -7.65 -21.42 -22.34
N PRO A 395 -8.28 -20.77 -23.35
CA PRO A 395 -8.22 -21.18 -24.77
C PRO A 395 -6.82 -21.24 -25.39
N GLY A 396 -5.84 -20.51 -24.83
CA GLY A 396 -4.46 -20.44 -25.32
C GLY A 396 -3.45 -20.29 -24.18
N THR A 397 -2.18 -20.06 -24.49
CA THR A 397 -1.20 -19.75 -23.43
C THR A 397 -1.45 -18.36 -22.87
N VAL A 398 -1.42 -18.25 -21.55
CA VAL A 398 -1.68 -16.99 -20.83
C VAL A 398 -0.47 -16.06 -20.94
N SER A 399 -0.72 -14.82 -21.33
CA SER A 399 0.29 -13.75 -21.50
C SER A 399 0.12 -12.61 -20.49
N SER A 400 -1.04 -12.50 -19.84
CA SER A 400 -1.25 -11.54 -18.77
C SER A 400 -2.38 -11.99 -17.83
N LEU A 401 -2.27 -11.61 -16.55
CA LEU A 401 -3.26 -11.88 -15.52
C LEU A 401 -3.44 -10.62 -14.67
N GLU A 402 -4.68 -10.18 -14.49
CA GLU A 402 -5.01 -9.03 -13.66
C GLU A 402 -6.39 -9.22 -13.03
N PHE A 403 -6.50 -9.02 -11.72
CA PHE A 403 -7.80 -9.01 -11.06
C PHE A 403 -8.49 -7.69 -11.35
N CYS A 404 -9.78 -7.75 -11.61
CA CYS A 404 -10.58 -6.54 -11.71
C CYS A 404 -10.69 -5.90 -10.31
N PRO A 405 -10.39 -4.60 -10.13
CA PRO A 405 -10.61 -3.96 -8.84
C PRO A 405 -12.11 -3.96 -8.47
N TYR A 406 -12.44 -4.08 -7.19
CA TYR A 406 -13.81 -4.00 -6.65
C TYR A 406 -14.82 -5.05 -7.12
N GLU A 407 -14.45 -5.93 -8.05
CA GLU A 407 -15.32 -6.97 -8.56
C GLU A 407 -14.68 -8.37 -8.44
N ASP A 408 -15.53 -9.39 -8.36
CA ASP A 408 -15.13 -10.80 -8.24
C ASP A 408 -14.73 -11.41 -9.60
N VAL A 409 -13.85 -10.73 -10.33
CA VAL A 409 -13.47 -11.05 -11.71
C VAL A 409 -11.95 -11.13 -11.86
N LEU A 410 -11.49 -12.14 -12.58
CA LEU A 410 -10.11 -12.25 -13.04
C LEU A 410 -10.07 -12.14 -14.57
N GLY A 411 -9.36 -11.14 -15.06
CA GLY A 411 -9.06 -11.00 -16.48
C GLY A 411 -7.85 -11.85 -16.87
N ILE A 412 -7.97 -12.57 -17.98
CA ILE A 412 -6.94 -13.44 -18.53
C ILE A 412 -6.67 -13.03 -19.97
N GLY A 413 -5.52 -12.41 -20.22
CA GLY A 413 -5.04 -12.20 -21.58
C GLY A 413 -4.28 -13.44 -22.07
N HIS A 414 -4.61 -13.93 -23.25
CA HIS A 414 -3.98 -15.11 -23.82
C HIS A 414 -3.70 -14.94 -25.33
N GLN A 415 -3.06 -15.94 -25.94
CA GLN A 415 -2.74 -15.92 -27.38
C GLN A 415 -3.93 -15.69 -28.31
N ARG A 416 -5.12 -16.19 -27.95
CA ARG A 416 -6.33 -16.10 -28.77
C ARG A 416 -7.27 -14.94 -28.41
N GLY A 417 -6.81 -13.95 -27.65
CA GLY A 417 -7.65 -12.86 -27.15
C GLY A 417 -7.73 -12.76 -25.63
N PHE A 418 -8.93 -12.58 -25.09
CA PHE A 418 -9.16 -12.24 -23.68
C PHE A 418 -10.35 -13.01 -23.10
N THR A 419 -10.15 -13.63 -21.94
CA THR A 419 -11.24 -14.26 -21.17
C THR A 419 -11.41 -13.56 -19.82
N SER A 420 -12.64 -13.23 -19.47
CA SER A 420 -13.04 -12.76 -18.15
C SER A 420 -13.70 -13.91 -17.38
N ILE A 421 -13.14 -14.28 -16.22
CA ILE A 421 -13.68 -15.37 -15.39
C ILE A 421 -14.15 -14.88 -14.02
N LEU A 422 -15.11 -15.57 -13.43
CA LEU A 422 -15.62 -15.27 -12.09
C LEU A 422 -14.77 -15.96 -11.04
N VAL A 423 -14.34 -15.19 -10.04
CA VAL A 423 -13.58 -15.66 -8.89
C VAL A 423 -14.22 -15.09 -7.61
N PRO A 424 -15.22 -15.78 -7.05
CA PRO A 424 -15.92 -15.30 -5.85
C PRO A 424 -14.95 -15.02 -4.70
N GLY A 425 -15.05 -13.83 -4.10
CA GLY A 425 -14.23 -13.35 -3.00
C GLY A 425 -12.93 -12.65 -3.38
N SER A 426 -12.73 -12.30 -4.67
CA SER A 426 -11.51 -11.62 -5.14
C SER A 426 -11.53 -10.11 -5.02
N GLY A 427 -12.69 -9.48 -5.16
CA GLY A 427 -12.87 -8.04 -5.09
C GLY A 427 -13.03 -7.53 -3.65
N GLU A 428 -12.68 -6.27 -3.43
CA GLU A 428 -13.16 -5.53 -2.25
C GLU A 428 -14.60 -5.04 -2.54
N PRO A 429 -15.65 -5.60 -1.90
CA PRO A 429 -17.02 -5.24 -2.23
C PRO A 429 -17.36 -3.79 -1.82
N ASN A 430 -16.72 -3.31 -0.75
CA ASN A 430 -16.95 -1.98 -0.20
C ASN A 430 -15.83 -1.03 -0.64
N PHE A 431 -16.03 -0.33 -1.75
CA PHE A 431 -15.09 0.70 -2.23
C PHE A 431 -15.28 2.04 -1.50
N ASP A 432 -14.20 2.80 -1.35
CA ASP A 432 -14.27 4.19 -0.89
C ASP A 432 -14.54 5.10 -2.08
N ALA A 433 -15.76 5.63 -2.18
CA ALA A 433 -16.19 6.48 -3.28
C ALA A 433 -15.38 7.78 -3.41
N LEU A 434 -14.72 8.24 -2.34
CA LEU A 434 -13.85 9.42 -2.36
C LEU A 434 -12.44 9.11 -2.89
N GLU A 435 -12.03 7.84 -2.87
CA GLU A 435 -10.74 7.40 -3.39
C GLU A 435 -10.86 6.92 -4.84
N SER A 436 -11.79 6.01 -5.11
CA SER A 436 -12.09 5.52 -6.45
C SER A 436 -13.51 4.98 -6.50
N ASN A 437 -14.29 5.48 -7.44
CA ASN A 437 -15.69 5.12 -7.60
C ASN A 437 -15.90 4.49 -8.99
N PRO A 438 -16.33 3.22 -9.09
CA PRO A 438 -16.64 2.59 -10.37
C PRO A 438 -17.79 3.24 -11.16
N TYR A 439 -18.67 3.97 -10.47
CA TYR A 439 -19.89 4.58 -11.01
C TYR A 439 -19.81 6.10 -11.14
N MET A 440 -18.61 6.64 -11.40
CA MET A 440 -18.39 8.08 -11.50
C MET A 440 -19.19 8.73 -12.63
N THR A 441 -19.85 9.84 -12.29
CA THR A 441 -20.39 10.74 -13.32
C THR A 441 -19.28 11.53 -14.01
N LYS A 442 -19.57 12.10 -15.19
CA LYS A 442 -18.60 12.95 -15.91
C LYS A 442 -18.15 14.16 -15.06
N GLN A 443 -19.04 14.72 -14.23
CA GLN A 443 -18.69 15.83 -13.34
C GLN A 443 -17.75 15.37 -12.22
N GLN A 444 -18.11 14.29 -11.52
CA GLN A 444 -17.27 13.73 -10.45
C GLN A 444 -15.89 13.33 -10.97
N ARG A 445 -15.83 12.78 -12.18
CA ARG A 445 -14.57 12.43 -12.85
C ARG A 445 -13.66 13.64 -13.01
N ARG A 446 -14.18 14.77 -13.52
CA ARG A 446 -13.43 16.02 -13.70
C ARG A 446 -12.96 16.60 -12.36
N GLU A 447 -13.84 16.63 -11.36
CA GLU A 447 -13.51 17.14 -10.02
C GLU A 447 -12.42 16.28 -9.35
N MET A 448 -12.52 14.97 -9.47
CA MET A 448 -11.54 14.02 -8.94
C MET A 448 -10.20 14.10 -9.64
N GLU A 449 -10.18 14.31 -10.96
CA GLU A 449 -8.94 14.56 -11.70
C GLU A 449 -8.22 15.83 -11.21
N VAL A 450 -8.97 16.93 -11.06
CA VAL A 450 -8.42 18.19 -10.53
C VAL A 450 -7.94 18.01 -9.09
N LYS A 451 -8.71 17.32 -8.25
CA LYS A 451 -8.32 17.04 -6.86
C LYS A 451 -7.04 16.20 -6.80
N ALA A 452 -6.96 15.12 -7.58
CA ALA A 452 -5.79 14.26 -7.62
C ALA A 452 -4.53 15.01 -8.07
N LEU A 453 -4.68 15.97 -9.01
CA LEU A 453 -3.58 16.82 -9.45
C LEU A 453 -3.12 17.81 -8.36
N LEU A 454 -4.05 18.41 -7.62
CA LEU A 454 -3.75 19.31 -6.50
C LEU A 454 -3.12 18.58 -5.31
N GLU A 455 -3.56 17.35 -5.03
CA GLU A 455 -3.05 16.49 -3.96
C GLU A 455 -1.85 15.63 -4.39
N LYS A 456 -1.31 15.87 -5.60
CA LYS A 456 -0.20 15.11 -6.16
C LYS A 456 0.99 15.05 -5.20
N VAL A 457 1.41 13.83 -4.89
CA VAL A 457 2.55 13.56 -4.02
C VAL A 457 3.84 13.68 -4.83
N GLN A 458 4.80 14.45 -4.31
CA GLN A 458 6.09 14.64 -4.96
C GLN A 458 6.92 13.34 -4.98
N PRO A 459 7.72 13.08 -6.05
CA PRO A 459 8.55 11.87 -6.16
C PRO A 459 9.55 11.71 -5.00
N GLU A 460 10.01 12.82 -4.42
CA GLU A 460 10.93 12.86 -3.27
C GLU A 460 10.38 12.17 -2.02
N LEU A 461 9.05 12.04 -1.91
CA LEU A 461 8.39 11.46 -0.74
C LEU A 461 8.30 9.92 -0.81
N ILE A 462 8.67 9.31 -1.94
CA ILE A 462 8.65 7.86 -2.13
C ILE A 462 9.76 7.20 -1.30
N CYS A 463 9.36 6.36 -0.34
CA CYS A 463 10.27 5.64 0.56
C CYS A 463 9.67 4.28 0.98
N LEU A 464 10.51 3.36 1.50
CA LEU A 464 10.05 2.01 1.90
C LEU A 464 8.94 2.02 2.96
N ASP A 465 9.08 2.89 3.98
CA ASP A 465 8.09 3.10 5.04
C ASP A 465 7.50 4.51 4.93
N PRO A 466 6.30 4.68 4.34
CA PRO A 466 5.64 5.99 4.25
C PRO A 466 5.42 6.66 5.61
N LYS A 467 5.31 5.88 6.69
CA LYS A 467 5.13 6.41 8.06
C LYS A 467 6.40 7.09 8.59
N ARG A 468 7.53 6.98 7.88
CA ARG A 468 8.79 7.64 8.27
C ARG A 468 8.78 9.14 8.05
N LEU A 469 7.97 9.66 7.13
CA LEU A 469 7.95 11.10 6.77
C LEU A 469 7.65 12.03 7.98
N GLY A 470 6.84 11.56 8.93
CA GLY A 470 6.55 12.31 10.17
C GLY A 470 7.51 12.07 11.34
N LYS A 471 8.54 11.22 11.17
CA LYS A 471 9.49 10.88 12.23
C LYS A 471 10.63 11.91 12.25
N VAL A 472 11.11 12.21 13.45
CA VAL A 472 12.26 13.10 13.65
C VAL A 472 13.53 12.39 13.19
N ASN A 473 14.37 13.10 12.44
CA ASN A 473 15.72 12.63 12.13
C ASN A 473 16.58 12.71 13.40
N VAL A 474 16.72 11.57 14.09
CA VAL A 474 17.44 11.46 15.36
C VAL A 474 18.91 11.90 15.20
N ALA A 475 19.59 11.44 14.15
CA ALA A 475 21.00 11.77 13.91
C ALA A 475 21.22 13.29 13.75
N ARG A 476 20.34 13.97 13.01
CA ARG A 476 20.41 15.44 12.85
C ARG A 476 20.12 16.17 14.16
N MET A 477 19.18 15.66 14.96
CA MET A 477 18.88 16.23 16.27
C MET A 477 20.02 16.03 17.27
N GLU A 478 20.64 14.85 17.30
CA GLU A 478 21.82 14.56 18.12
C GLU A 478 22.98 15.48 17.75
N ALA A 479 23.27 15.63 16.46
CA ALA A 479 24.28 16.56 15.97
C ALA A 479 24.02 18.01 16.43
N LYS A 480 22.77 18.49 16.34
CA LYS A 480 22.37 19.82 16.85
C LYS A 480 22.53 19.93 18.36
N VAL A 481 22.18 18.88 19.10
CA VAL A 481 22.32 18.85 20.56
C VAL A 481 23.80 18.88 20.95
N ASP A 482 24.66 18.16 20.24
CA ASP A 482 26.09 18.13 20.52
C ASP A 482 26.78 19.44 20.12
N GLU A 483 26.36 20.06 19.03
CA GLU A 483 26.79 21.42 18.67
C GLU A 483 26.34 22.44 19.74
N TYR A 484 25.11 22.33 20.24
CA TYR A 484 24.60 23.18 21.31
C TYR A 484 25.35 22.98 22.62
N LYS A 485 25.67 21.74 23.00
CA LYS A 485 26.50 21.42 24.18
C LYS A 485 27.90 22.02 24.05
N LYS A 486 28.51 21.92 22.86
CA LYS A 486 29.81 22.52 22.54
C LYS A 486 29.76 24.05 22.69
N LYS A 487 28.72 24.70 22.14
CA LYS A 487 28.51 26.16 22.24
C LYS A 487 28.21 26.64 23.67
N MET A 488 27.49 25.85 24.46
CA MET A 488 27.08 26.22 25.83
C MET A 488 28.12 25.87 26.91
N GLY A 489 29.27 25.29 26.54
CA GLY A 489 30.35 24.96 27.49
C GLY A 489 29.97 23.94 28.58
N VAL A 490 28.86 23.21 28.44
CA VAL A 490 28.40 22.24 29.45
C VAL A 490 29.15 20.93 29.24
N LYS A 491 30.21 20.71 30.02
CA LYS A 491 30.87 19.39 30.11
C LYS A 491 29.81 18.33 30.47
N PRO A 492 29.82 17.15 29.84
CA PRO A 492 28.95 16.05 30.25
C PRO A 492 29.20 15.72 31.73
N LYS A 493 28.15 15.41 32.49
CA LYS A 493 28.30 14.95 33.87
C LYS A 493 29.14 13.68 33.88
N ALA A 494 30.37 13.76 34.37
CA ALA A 494 31.14 12.58 34.73
C ALA A 494 30.43 11.89 35.90
N ILE A 495 30.10 10.62 35.72
CA ILE A 495 29.71 9.74 36.81
C ILE A 495 31.03 9.14 37.32
N ASP A 496 31.59 9.71 38.39
CA ASP A 496 32.72 9.08 39.10
C ASP A 496 32.17 8.17 40.19
N THR A 497 32.15 6.88 39.92
CA THR A 497 32.10 5.87 40.98
C THR A 497 33.50 5.69 41.56
N SER A 498 33.60 6.07 42.83
CA SER A 498 34.66 5.75 43.78
C SER A 498 35.93 6.62 43.76
N LYS A 499 36.21 7.15 44.97
CA LYS A 499 37.48 7.70 45.46
C LYS A 499 37.85 9.13 45.04
N VAL A 500 37.30 10.13 45.74
CA VAL A 500 38.12 11.28 46.18
C VAL A 500 37.72 11.69 47.60
N GLN A 501 38.70 11.66 48.49
CA GLN A 501 38.62 12.02 49.89
C GLN A 501 38.21 13.49 50.11
N LYS A 502 37.62 13.69 51.28
CA LYS A 502 37.08 14.95 51.84
C LYS A 502 38.12 16.08 51.79
N LYS A 503 37.91 17.07 50.92
CA LYS A 503 38.27 18.48 51.18
C LYS A 503 37.00 19.31 51.06
N SER A 504 36.82 20.23 52.02
CA SER A 504 35.55 20.88 52.38
C SER A 504 34.78 21.43 51.17
N SER A 505 33.51 21.04 51.07
CA SER A 505 32.60 21.36 49.96
C SER A 505 32.38 22.86 49.77
N LYS A 506 32.43 23.65 50.84
CA LYS A 506 32.18 25.09 50.81
C LYS A 506 33.24 25.88 50.03
N LEU A 507 34.53 25.50 50.10
CA LEU A 507 35.61 26.22 49.41
C LEU A 507 35.60 25.96 47.90
N LYS A 508 35.33 24.70 47.49
CA LYS A 508 35.20 24.32 46.07
C LYS A 508 34.00 24.96 45.38
N GLN A 509 32.92 25.20 46.13
CA GLN A 509 31.70 25.82 45.60
C GLN A 509 31.90 27.34 45.43
N ALA A 510 32.55 28.00 46.39
CA ALA A 510 32.91 29.41 46.29
C ALA A 510 33.88 29.73 45.13
N LEU A 511 34.90 28.89 44.92
CA LEU A 511 35.83 29.02 43.78
C LEU A 511 35.14 28.78 42.43
N LYS A 512 34.17 27.85 42.38
CA LYS A 512 33.35 27.65 41.18
C LYS A 512 32.46 28.87 40.90
N ASP A 513 31.79 29.40 41.92
CA ASP A 513 30.92 30.56 41.76
C ASP A 513 31.71 31.83 41.37
N GLN A 514 32.97 31.97 41.82
CA GLN A 514 33.88 33.02 41.35
C GLN A 514 34.26 32.83 39.89
N SER A 515 34.67 31.62 39.48
CA SER A 515 35.02 31.35 38.07
C SER A 515 33.84 31.57 37.11
N VAL A 516 32.62 31.23 37.54
CA VAL A 516 31.39 31.47 36.76
C VAL A 516 31.09 32.96 36.65
N LYS A 517 31.28 33.75 37.72
CA LYS A 517 31.11 35.21 37.68
C LYS A 517 32.12 35.90 36.78
N GLU A 518 33.38 35.45 36.79
CA GLU A 518 34.43 35.98 35.90
C GLU A 518 34.14 35.66 34.44
N HIS A 519 33.68 34.45 34.15
CA HIS A 519 33.34 34.06 32.78
C HIS A 519 32.11 34.81 32.24
N ILE A 520 31.11 35.08 33.09
CA ILE A 520 29.95 35.93 32.73
C ILE A 520 30.40 37.36 32.44
N LYS A 521 31.37 37.90 33.20
CA LYS A 521 31.94 39.24 32.92
C LYS A 521 32.67 39.29 31.58
N GLN A 522 33.44 38.25 31.23
CA GLN A 522 34.12 38.15 29.93
C GLN A 522 33.13 38.11 28.77
N LEU A 523 32.09 37.27 28.86
CA LEU A 523 31.03 37.21 27.84
C LEU A 523 30.24 38.52 27.70
N GLN A 524 30.08 39.28 28.79
CA GLN A 524 29.46 40.61 28.74
C GLN A 524 30.40 41.65 28.11
N GLN A 525 31.72 41.52 28.28
CA GLN A 525 32.70 42.38 27.62
C GLN A 525 32.80 42.08 26.13
N GLU A 526 32.81 40.81 25.73
CA GLU A 526 32.76 40.38 24.32
C GLU A 526 31.48 40.87 23.62
N LYS A 527 30.32 40.72 24.27
CA LYS A 527 29.06 41.29 23.73
C LYS A 527 29.06 42.82 23.66
N LYS A 528 29.83 43.49 24.53
CA LYS A 528 30.01 44.95 24.47
C LYS A 528 30.98 45.36 23.37
N SER A 529 32.02 44.59 23.07
CA SER A 529 32.92 44.84 21.94
C SER A 529 32.22 44.55 20.61
N GLU A 530 31.48 43.44 20.48
CA GLU A 530 30.67 43.15 19.29
C GLU A 530 29.61 44.23 19.02
N ARG A 531 29.02 44.81 20.08
CA ARG A 531 28.10 45.96 19.94
C ARG A 531 28.80 47.25 19.52
N LYS A 532 30.08 47.43 19.87
CA LYS A 532 30.88 48.59 19.44
C LYS A 532 31.32 48.47 17.98
N ASP A 533 31.66 47.27 17.54
CA ASP A 533 32.02 47.00 16.13
C ASP A 533 30.81 47.17 15.19
N HIS A 534 29.59 46.94 15.68
CA HIS A 534 28.37 47.25 14.94
C HIS A 534 27.97 48.74 14.91
N THR A 535 28.67 49.62 15.64
CA THR A 535 28.43 51.08 15.65
C THR A 535 29.37 51.89 14.76
N GLU A 536 30.31 51.26 14.04
CA GLU A 536 31.01 51.94 12.95
C GLU A 536 30.10 52.04 11.72
N LYS A 537 29.64 53.27 11.46
CA LYS A 537 28.81 53.59 10.30
C LYS A 537 29.55 53.22 9.01
N LYS A 538 29.05 52.23 8.28
CA LYS A 538 29.45 51.98 6.89
C LYS A 538 29.33 53.29 6.08
N PRO A 539 30.30 53.61 5.20
CA PRO A 539 30.24 54.82 4.39
C PRO A 539 28.99 54.79 3.49
N LYS A 540 28.22 55.88 3.52
CA LYS A 540 26.98 56.03 2.76
C LYS A 540 27.26 55.89 1.27
N THR A 541 26.63 54.93 0.62
CA THR A 541 26.68 54.74 -0.84
C THR A 541 25.57 55.57 -1.48
N VAL A 542 25.78 56.01 -2.73
CA VAL A 542 24.90 56.93 -3.49
C VAL A 542 23.43 56.47 -3.55
N LEU A 543 23.18 55.18 -3.39
CA LEU A 543 21.86 54.53 -3.43
C LEU A 543 20.96 54.78 -2.20
N ASP A 544 21.50 55.31 -1.08
CA ASP A 544 20.70 55.59 0.12
C ASP A 544 19.78 56.82 0.01
N ARG A 545 19.83 57.57 -1.11
CA ARG A 545 18.92 58.71 -1.39
C ARG A 545 17.52 58.31 -1.86
N PHE A 546 17.30 57.05 -2.20
CA PHE A 546 16.02 56.56 -2.73
C PHE A 546 15.16 55.82 -1.70
N ARG A 547 15.52 55.85 -0.42
CA ARG A 547 14.69 55.25 0.63
C ARG A 547 13.61 56.25 1.07
N PRO A 548 12.32 55.88 1.06
CA PRO A 548 11.25 56.74 1.55
C PRO A 548 11.46 57.00 3.05
N LYS A 549 11.19 58.24 3.46
CA LYS A 549 11.32 58.69 4.86
C LYS A 549 10.34 57.98 5.78
#